data_AF-A0A948TAH4-F1
#
_entry.id   AF-A0A948TAH4-F1
#
_cell.length_a   1.000
_cell.length_b   1.000
_cell.length_c   1.000
_cell.angle_alpha   90.00
_cell.angle_beta   90.00
_cell.angle_gamma   90.00
#
_symmetry.space_group_name_H-M   'P 1'
#
loop_
_entity.id
_entity.type
_entity.pdbx_description
1 polymer ?
#
loop_
_entity_poly.entity_id
_entity_poly.type
_entity_poly.pdbx_seq_one_letter_code
_entity_poly.pdbx_strand_id
1 'polypeptide(L)'
;MIQASRKQWIKFAIAMVLYLAFIIWLKSWLGIVAIPFIFDVYITKKIPWTWWKKSTNPLVVTVMSWVDAIVFALVAVYFVNLYFFQNYVIPSSSLEKSLLVGDYLFVSKMSYGARIPQTPLHMPLTQHTLPVFNCKSYLEWPEWDYKRVDALGHVQLNDIVVFNFPAGDTVATAMPAEDIYRISYQAGKELSKPVDMSALTPLQQRDVYDYYYAVGRRYIDENKSMFGEVVSRPVDRRENYVKRCVGLPGQTLEIKNKIVYLDGKPNKEPDNVQYRYFVQTTRQLPDELCKELGISQEDLMAYYPQESVYNIPLTEKAKAVLLARKDLVKSITEVPGDDAGGLYPVNKLTGWTTDNYGPVWIPKKGETIELTIDNLPIYERPIHVYEGNKLEVKDGKIYINGEETNKYTFRMDYYWMMGDNRHNSADSRFWGFVPEDHIVGKPIFIWLSLDKDRGWFDGKVRWNRLFKFVDNIK
;
A
#
# COMPACT_ATOMS: atom_id res chain seq x y z
N MET A 1 -5.00 -16.27 52.85
CA MET A 1 -4.10 -17.22 52.13
C MET A 1 -4.69 -17.50 50.76
N ILE A 2 -3.89 -17.41 49.70
CA ILE A 2 -4.31 -17.76 48.34
C ILE A 2 -4.50 -19.29 48.29
N GLN A 3 -5.74 -19.77 48.17
CA GLN A 3 -6.06 -21.20 48.01
C GLN A 3 -6.13 -21.57 46.52
N ALA A 4 -4.99 -21.57 45.84
CA ALA A 4 -4.89 -22.02 44.45
C ALA A 4 -4.42 -23.48 44.38
N SER A 5 -5.14 -24.32 43.63
CA SER A 5 -4.79 -25.72 43.41
C SER A 5 -3.51 -25.90 42.59
N ARG A 6 -2.85 -27.07 42.69
CA ARG A 6 -1.69 -27.42 41.86
C ARG A 6 -1.97 -27.27 40.35
N LYS A 7 -3.18 -27.61 39.90
CA LYS A 7 -3.60 -27.47 38.50
C LYS A 7 -3.66 -26.01 38.06
N GLN A 8 -4.08 -25.09 38.94
CA GLN A 8 -4.08 -23.65 38.65
C GLN A 8 -2.65 -23.12 38.51
N TRP A 9 -1.74 -23.53 39.39
CA TRP A 9 -0.33 -23.16 39.30
C TRP A 9 0.34 -23.65 38.02
N ILE A 10 0.07 -24.89 37.59
CA ILE A 10 0.60 -25.43 36.33
C ILE A 10 0.07 -24.63 35.14
N LYS A 11 -1.25 -24.36 35.09
CA LYS A 11 -1.85 -23.56 34.01
C LYS A 11 -1.31 -22.13 33.96
N PHE A 12 -1.17 -21.50 35.13
CA PHE A 12 -0.56 -20.18 35.25
C PHE A 12 0.88 -20.20 34.74
N ALA A 13 1.70 -21.16 35.16
CA ALA A 13 3.09 -21.27 34.73
C ALA A 13 3.21 -21.41 33.20
N ILE A 14 2.39 -22.25 32.57
CA ILE A 14 2.36 -22.40 31.11
C ILE A 14 1.97 -21.07 30.44
N ALA A 15 0.87 -20.45 30.87
CA ALA A 15 0.40 -19.18 30.32
C ALA A 15 1.45 -18.06 30.48
N MET A 16 2.09 -18.01 31.63
CA MET A 16 3.13 -17.04 31.95
C MET A 16 4.38 -17.23 31.09
N VAL A 17 4.85 -18.47 30.91
CA VAL A 17 6.01 -18.76 30.04
C VAL A 17 5.71 -18.38 28.59
N LEU A 18 4.54 -18.73 28.07
CA LEU A 18 4.14 -18.35 26.71
C LEU A 18 4.01 -16.82 26.56
N TYR A 19 3.45 -16.14 27.56
CA TYR A 19 3.29 -14.70 27.53
C TYR A 19 4.62 -13.94 27.63
N LEU A 20 5.54 -14.40 28.49
CA LEU A 20 6.88 -13.83 28.59
C LEU A 20 7.68 -14.06 27.32
N ALA A 21 7.62 -15.26 26.73
CA ALA A 21 8.23 -15.54 25.43
C ALA A 21 7.70 -14.59 24.34
N PHE A 22 6.40 -14.34 24.34
CA PHE A 22 5.76 -13.39 23.43
C PHE A 22 6.22 -11.94 23.64
N ILE A 23 6.30 -11.46 24.88
CA ILE A 23 6.80 -10.10 25.20
C ILE A 23 8.26 -9.93 24.78
N ILE A 24 9.09 -10.95 25.03
CA ILE A 24 10.50 -10.97 24.64
C ILE A 24 10.61 -10.88 23.12
N TRP A 25 9.81 -11.66 22.40
CA TRP A 25 9.75 -11.62 20.93
C TRP A 25 9.26 -10.26 20.40
N LEU A 26 8.23 -9.67 21.01
CA LEU A 26 7.77 -8.30 20.70
C LEU A 26 8.81 -7.22 21.05
N LYS A 27 9.79 -7.54 21.90
CA LYS A 27 10.73 -6.58 22.49
C LYS A 27 10.01 -5.41 23.18
N SER A 28 8.78 -5.58 23.70
CA SER A 28 7.94 -4.50 24.25
C SER A 28 7.56 -4.74 25.72
N TRP A 29 8.20 -3.99 26.62
CA TRP A 29 8.03 -4.16 28.07
C TRP A 29 6.68 -3.68 28.62
N LEU A 30 5.90 -2.91 27.86
CA LEU A 30 4.53 -2.52 28.25
C LEU A 30 3.64 -3.73 28.52
N GLY A 31 3.92 -4.88 27.87
CA GLY A 31 3.19 -6.12 28.14
C GLY A 31 3.30 -6.60 29.59
N ILE A 32 4.32 -6.20 30.35
CA ILE A 32 4.43 -6.56 31.78
C ILE A 32 3.18 -6.15 32.57
N VAL A 33 2.49 -5.09 32.15
CA VAL A 33 1.24 -4.64 32.78
C VAL A 33 0.16 -5.72 32.77
N ALA A 34 0.17 -6.67 31.83
CA ALA A 34 -0.82 -7.76 31.80
C ALA A 34 -0.51 -8.88 32.82
N ILE A 35 0.71 -8.96 33.37
CA ILE A 35 1.13 -10.05 34.27
C ILE A 35 0.24 -10.14 35.52
N PRO A 36 -0.06 -9.04 36.25
CA PRO A 36 -0.98 -9.09 37.39
C PRO A 36 -2.37 -9.60 37.02
N PHE A 37 -2.86 -9.29 35.81
CA PHE A 37 -4.17 -9.76 35.34
C PHE A 37 -4.14 -11.25 35.00
N ILE A 38 -3.07 -11.74 34.36
CA ILE A 38 -2.86 -13.17 34.12
C ILE A 38 -2.79 -13.91 35.46
N PHE A 39 -2.02 -13.39 36.41
CA PHE A 39 -1.94 -13.95 37.76
C PHE A 39 -3.33 -13.99 38.43
N ASP A 40 -4.13 -12.92 38.30
CA ASP A 40 -5.47 -12.90 38.85
C ASP A 40 -6.42 -13.89 38.18
N VAL A 41 -6.36 -14.01 36.86
CA VAL A 41 -7.15 -14.95 36.06
C VAL A 41 -6.89 -16.40 36.49
N TYR A 42 -5.70 -16.78 36.95
CA TYR A 42 -5.43 -18.17 37.35
C TYR A 42 -5.41 -18.39 38.87
N ILE A 43 -4.88 -17.44 39.64
CA ILE A 43 -4.48 -17.61 41.04
C ILE A 43 -5.37 -16.81 42.00
N THR A 44 -5.36 -15.47 41.95
CA THR A 44 -6.02 -14.67 43.01
C THR A 44 -7.51 -14.51 42.85
N LYS A 45 -8.04 -14.52 41.61
CA LYS A 45 -9.48 -14.44 41.31
C LYS A 45 -10.20 -13.27 42.00
N LYS A 46 -9.49 -12.16 42.27
CA LYS A 46 -10.05 -10.96 42.90
C LYS A 46 -10.97 -10.23 41.94
N ILE A 47 -10.62 -10.18 40.66
CA ILE A 47 -11.51 -9.64 39.63
C ILE A 47 -12.52 -10.73 39.28
N PRO A 48 -13.83 -10.44 39.36
CA PRO A 48 -14.85 -11.45 39.14
C PRO A 48 -15.12 -11.59 37.62
N TRP A 49 -14.10 -12.02 36.86
CA TRP A 49 -14.13 -12.17 35.39
C TRP A 49 -15.35 -12.93 34.86
N THR A 50 -15.86 -13.89 35.65
CA THR A 50 -17.02 -14.71 35.29
C THR A 50 -18.17 -14.55 36.29
N TRP A 51 -18.40 -13.34 36.82
CA TRP A 51 -19.46 -13.05 37.79
C TRP A 51 -20.84 -13.50 37.29
N TRP A 52 -21.10 -13.32 35.99
CA TRP A 52 -22.37 -13.62 35.34
C TRP A 52 -22.76 -15.09 35.41
N LYS A 53 -21.78 -16.01 35.55
CA LYS A 53 -22.04 -17.46 35.73
C LYS A 53 -22.75 -17.79 37.05
N LYS A 54 -22.72 -16.86 38.02
CA LYS A 54 -23.38 -17.00 39.32
C LYS A 54 -24.74 -16.29 39.37
N SER A 55 -25.16 -15.63 38.28
CA SER A 55 -26.46 -14.97 38.19
C SER A 55 -27.58 -16.02 38.27
N THR A 56 -28.62 -15.74 39.06
CA THR A 56 -29.82 -16.57 39.12
C THR A 56 -30.76 -16.34 37.94
N ASN A 57 -30.57 -15.23 37.19
CA ASN A 57 -31.36 -14.92 36.00
C ASN A 57 -30.83 -15.68 34.77
N PRO A 58 -31.59 -16.65 34.19
CA PRO A 58 -31.15 -17.44 33.05
C PRO A 58 -30.86 -16.62 31.79
N LEU A 59 -31.56 -15.50 31.59
CA LEU A 59 -31.32 -14.60 30.46
C LEU A 59 -29.94 -13.93 30.58
N VAL A 60 -29.56 -13.48 31.78
CA VAL A 60 -28.24 -12.87 32.02
C VAL A 60 -27.13 -13.88 31.75
N VAL A 61 -27.28 -15.13 32.23
CA VAL A 61 -26.28 -16.19 31.98
C VAL A 61 -26.14 -16.44 30.48
N THR A 62 -27.26 -16.55 29.77
CA THR A 62 -27.28 -16.82 28.33
C THR A 62 -26.64 -15.67 27.54
N VAL A 63 -27.09 -14.44 27.76
CA VAL A 63 -26.57 -13.26 27.06
C VAL A 63 -25.09 -13.06 27.35
N MET A 64 -24.68 -13.10 28.61
CA MET A 64 -23.27 -12.89 28.97
C MET A 64 -22.37 -14.03 28.48
N SER A 65 -22.89 -15.25 28.32
CA SER A 65 -22.12 -16.34 27.69
C SER A 65 -21.79 -16.06 26.22
N TRP A 66 -22.74 -15.46 25.48
CA TRP A 66 -22.51 -15.01 24.11
C TRP A 66 -21.58 -13.81 24.06
N VAL A 67 -21.76 -12.83 24.95
CA VAL A 67 -20.86 -11.66 25.04
C VAL A 67 -19.43 -12.10 25.32
N ASP A 68 -19.21 -12.99 26.29
CA ASP A 68 -17.88 -13.54 26.63
C ASP A 68 -17.23 -14.24 25.42
N ALA A 69 -18.01 -15.09 24.73
CA ALA A 69 -17.53 -15.79 23.54
C ALA A 69 -17.16 -14.84 22.38
N ILE A 70 -17.99 -13.82 22.13
CA ILE A 70 -17.75 -12.82 21.08
C ILE A 70 -16.53 -11.97 21.41
N VAL A 71 -16.43 -11.47 22.65
CA VAL A 71 -15.27 -10.67 23.10
C VAL A 71 -13.98 -11.47 22.98
N PHE A 72 -13.98 -12.73 23.43
CA PHE A 72 -12.82 -13.61 23.29
C PHE A 72 -12.45 -13.81 21.82
N ALA A 73 -13.43 -14.10 20.95
CA ALA A 73 -13.20 -14.28 19.53
C ALA A 73 -12.63 -13.01 18.87
N LEU A 74 -13.18 -11.84 19.20
CA LEU A 74 -12.71 -10.56 18.68
C LEU A 74 -11.28 -10.25 19.13
N VAL A 75 -10.94 -10.48 20.40
CA VAL A 75 -9.57 -10.29 20.92
C VAL A 75 -8.59 -11.26 20.25
N ALA A 76 -8.97 -12.52 20.10
CA ALA A 76 -8.14 -13.53 19.45
C ALA A 76 -7.92 -13.19 17.97
N VAL A 77 -8.98 -12.86 17.23
CA VAL A 77 -8.89 -12.44 15.82
C VAL A 77 -8.07 -11.17 15.69
N TYR A 78 -8.28 -10.18 16.56
CA TYR A 78 -7.50 -8.96 16.59
C TYR A 78 -6.00 -9.24 16.78
N PHE A 79 -5.66 -10.07 17.77
CA PHE A 79 -4.28 -10.47 18.04
C PHE A 79 -3.63 -11.19 16.87
N VAL A 80 -4.34 -12.16 16.28
CA VAL A 80 -3.89 -12.92 15.11
C VAL A 80 -3.69 -11.98 13.91
N ASN A 81 -4.65 -11.10 13.67
CA ASN A 81 -4.59 -10.12 12.59
C ASN A 81 -3.47 -9.10 12.79
N LEU A 82 -3.16 -8.74 14.03
CA LEU A 82 -2.12 -7.77 14.32
C LEU A 82 -0.73 -8.34 14.00
N TYR A 83 -0.45 -9.59 14.39
CA TYR A 83 0.91 -10.13 14.37
C TYR A 83 1.18 -11.24 13.36
N PHE A 84 0.19 -12.05 12.96
CA PHE A 84 0.45 -13.28 12.21
C PHE A 84 0.07 -13.15 10.75
N PHE A 85 -1.22 -12.93 10.48
CA PHE A 85 -1.73 -12.85 9.12
C PHE A 85 -2.98 -12.00 9.04
N GLN A 86 -3.26 -11.44 7.87
CA GLN A 86 -4.49 -10.69 7.63
C GLN A 86 -4.98 -10.96 6.21
N ASN A 87 -6.30 -10.89 6.03
CA ASN A 87 -6.90 -11.03 4.71
C ASN A 87 -7.00 -9.67 4.03
N TYR A 88 -6.62 -9.62 2.76
CA TYR A 88 -6.72 -8.43 1.90
C TYR A 88 -7.47 -8.76 0.61
N VAL A 89 -8.19 -7.78 0.06
CA VAL A 89 -8.88 -7.92 -1.23
C VAL A 89 -8.13 -7.07 -2.24
N ILE A 90 -7.98 -7.55 -3.48
CA ILE A 90 -7.47 -6.76 -4.60
C ILE A 90 -8.62 -5.93 -5.18
N PRO A 91 -8.59 -4.58 -5.03
CA PRO A 91 -9.69 -3.73 -5.47
C PRO A 91 -9.51 -3.21 -6.91
N SER A 92 -8.28 -3.24 -7.45
CA SER A 92 -7.92 -2.62 -8.73
C SER A 92 -7.08 -3.51 -9.62
N SER A 93 -7.11 -3.25 -10.93
CA SER A 93 -6.46 -4.03 -11.99
C SER A 93 -4.95 -3.78 -12.12
N SER A 94 -4.31 -3.20 -11.10
CA SER A 94 -2.91 -2.80 -11.19
C SER A 94 -1.90 -3.96 -11.15
N LEU A 95 -2.29 -5.10 -10.58
CA LEU A 95 -1.57 -6.37 -10.63
C LEU A 95 -2.29 -7.40 -11.53
N GLU A 96 -3.20 -6.93 -12.38
CA GLU A 96 -4.05 -7.80 -13.20
C GLU A 96 -3.22 -8.82 -13.98
N LYS A 97 -3.80 -10.00 -14.19
CA LYS A 97 -3.17 -11.24 -14.70
C LYS A 97 -2.27 -11.98 -13.72
N SER A 98 -1.58 -11.29 -12.82
CA SER A 98 -0.93 -11.93 -11.67
C SER A 98 -1.94 -12.14 -10.55
N LEU A 99 -2.43 -11.05 -9.98
CA LEU A 99 -3.52 -11.01 -9.01
C LEU A 99 -4.70 -10.25 -9.61
N LEU A 100 -5.85 -10.91 -9.68
CA LEU A 100 -7.02 -10.36 -10.35
C LEU A 100 -7.85 -9.53 -9.37
N VAL A 101 -8.57 -8.53 -9.88
CA VAL A 101 -9.60 -7.84 -9.10
C VAL A 101 -10.57 -8.86 -8.50
N GLY A 102 -10.81 -8.74 -7.19
CA GLY A 102 -11.63 -9.67 -6.41
C GLY A 102 -10.92 -10.91 -5.89
N ASP A 103 -9.59 -11.03 -6.06
CA ASP A 103 -8.79 -11.99 -5.30
C ASP A 103 -8.71 -11.57 -3.82
N TYR A 104 -8.95 -12.53 -2.93
CA TYR A 104 -8.78 -12.41 -1.50
C TYR A 104 -7.50 -13.15 -1.11
N LEU A 105 -6.54 -12.40 -0.60
CA LEU A 105 -5.20 -12.84 -0.28
C LEU A 105 -5.09 -13.18 1.20
N PHE A 106 -4.46 -14.31 1.50
CA PHE A 106 -3.93 -14.60 2.83
C PHE A 106 -2.52 -14.00 2.93
N VAL A 107 -2.35 -12.96 3.74
CA VAL A 107 -1.09 -12.21 3.84
C VAL A 107 -0.41 -12.52 5.16
N SER A 108 0.82 -13.04 5.09
CA SER A 108 1.67 -13.31 6.25
C SER A 108 2.44 -12.05 6.65
N LYS A 109 2.17 -11.55 7.86
CA LYS A 109 2.93 -10.45 8.47
C LYS A 109 4.28 -10.92 8.99
N MET A 110 4.39 -12.20 9.35
CA MET A 110 5.63 -12.82 9.83
C MET A 110 6.72 -12.94 8.76
N SER A 111 6.33 -13.02 7.48
CA SER A 111 7.29 -13.16 6.36
C SER A 111 8.32 -12.04 6.36
N TYR A 112 7.88 -10.80 6.60
CA TYR A 112 8.73 -9.62 6.70
C TYR A 112 8.75 -9.04 8.11
N GLY A 113 8.38 -9.82 9.13
CA GLY A 113 8.33 -9.41 10.53
C GLY A 113 7.12 -8.53 10.84
N ALA A 114 6.33 -8.88 11.86
CA ALA A 114 5.17 -8.08 12.24
C ALA A 114 5.57 -6.70 12.78
N ARG A 115 4.85 -5.67 12.36
CA ARG A 115 4.98 -4.34 12.95
C ARG A 115 4.26 -4.28 14.29
N ILE A 116 4.87 -3.62 15.26
CA ILE A 116 4.18 -3.17 16.46
C ILE A 116 3.27 -2.01 16.01
N PRO A 117 1.98 -2.00 16.39
CA PRO A 117 1.06 -0.95 15.95
C PRO A 117 1.55 0.41 16.44
N GLN A 118 1.78 1.34 15.51
CA GLN A 118 2.06 2.74 15.85
C GLN A 118 0.83 3.38 16.49
N THR A 119 -0.36 2.93 16.10
CA THR A 119 -1.63 3.38 16.67
C THR A 119 -2.26 2.29 17.54
N PRO A 120 -1.83 2.11 18.81
CA PRO A 120 -2.26 1.01 19.67
C PRO A 120 -3.75 1.06 20.04
N LEU A 121 -4.34 2.26 20.10
CA LEU A 121 -5.75 2.45 20.42
C LEU A 121 -6.56 2.67 19.14
N HIS A 122 -7.05 1.57 18.57
CA HIS A 122 -7.93 1.59 17.42
C HIS A 122 -9.01 0.51 17.50
N MET A 123 -10.10 0.71 16.78
CA MET A 123 -11.19 -0.23 16.69
C MET A 123 -10.77 -1.46 15.86
N PRO A 124 -10.87 -2.68 16.41
CA PRO A 124 -10.55 -3.90 15.68
C PRO A 124 -11.30 -4.00 14.35
N LEU A 125 -10.68 -4.63 13.35
CA LEU A 125 -11.28 -4.91 12.03
C LEU A 125 -11.65 -3.68 11.20
N THR A 126 -11.18 -2.49 11.58
CA THR A 126 -11.36 -1.26 10.81
C THR A 126 -10.01 -0.64 10.47
N GLN A 127 -9.86 -0.10 9.27
CA GLN A 127 -8.58 0.46 8.82
C GLN A 127 -8.37 1.87 9.37
N HIS A 128 -9.15 2.86 8.89
CA HIS A 128 -9.00 4.27 9.27
C HIS A 128 -10.30 4.96 9.68
N THR A 129 -11.45 4.44 9.26
CA THR A 129 -12.77 5.06 9.49
C THR A 129 -13.73 4.03 10.08
N LEU A 130 -14.51 4.42 11.08
CA LEU A 130 -15.58 3.59 11.63
C LEU A 130 -16.72 3.48 10.61
N PRO A 131 -17.21 2.26 10.35
CA PRO A 131 -18.45 2.09 9.60
C PRO A 131 -19.58 2.86 10.28
N VAL A 132 -20.53 3.38 9.51
CA VAL A 132 -21.73 4.13 9.96
C VAL A 132 -21.46 5.55 10.46
N PHE A 133 -20.51 5.77 11.36
CA PHE A 133 -20.28 7.10 11.97
C PHE A 133 -19.37 8.01 11.14
N ASN A 134 -18.67 7.46 10.15
CA ASN A 134 -17.75 8.17 9.27
C ASN A 134 -16.69 9.03 10.01
N CYS A 135 -16.26 8.58 11.19
CA CYS A 135 -15.21 9.22 11.99
C CYS A 135 -13.98 8.31 12.09
N LYS A 136 -12.85 8.85 12.57
CA LYS A 136 -11.60 8.09 12.74
C LYS A 136 -11.83 6.84 13.57
N SER A 137 -11.31 5.70 13.10
CA SER A 137 -11.36 4.43 13.84
C SER A 137 -10.28 4.25 14.89
N TYR A 138 -9.52 5.30 15.15
CA TYR A 138 -8.36 5.29 16.02
C TYR A 138 -8.20 6.61 16.77
N LEU A 139 -7.46 6.57 17.87
CA LEU A 139 -7.03 7.76 18.60
C LEU A 139 -5.65 8.20 18.10
N GLU A 140 -5.44 9.51 17.99
CA GLU A 140 -4.14 10.08 17.60
C GLU A 140 -3.10 9.97 18.72
N TRP A 141 -3.55 9.82 19.97
CA TRP A 141 -2.68 9.61 21.10
C TRP A 141 -3.21 8.48 21.99
N PRO A 142 -2.34 7.59 22.49
CA PRO A 142 -0.89 7.55 22.30
C PRO A 142 -0.49 6.99 20.92
N GLU A 143 0.62 7.50 20.37
CA GLU A 143 1.29 6.99 19.17
C GLU A 143 2.67 6.45 19.56
N TRP A 144 3.12 5.37 18.91
CA TRP A 144 4.42 4.76 19.13
C TRP A 144 5.31 4.87 17.89
N ASP A 145 6.61 4.98 18.11
CA ASP A 145 7.61 4.93 17.04
C ASP A 145 7.57 3.58 16.31
N TYR A 146 7.96 3.61 15.03
CA TYR A 146 8.06 2.41 14.22
C TYR A 146 8.97 1.38 14.88
N LYS A 147 8.42 0.18 15.05
CA LYS A 147 9.16 -0.99 15.51
C LYS A 147 8.62 -2.24 14.83
N ARG A 148 9.55 -3.11 14.48
CA ARG A 148 9.26 -4.39 13.82
C ARG A 148 9.96 -5.51 14.58
N VAL A 149 9.26 -6.63 14.73
CA VAL A 149 9.83 -7.85 15.30
C VAL A 149 10.67 -8.59 14.27
N ASP A 150 11.47 -9.55 14.72
CA ASP A 150 12.32 -10.32 13.82
C ASP A 150 11.46 -11.12 12.81
N ALA A 151 11.88 -11.08 11.55
CA ALA A 151 11.17 -11.63 10.41
C ALA A 151 11.63 -13.06 10.09
N LEU A 152 10.78 -13.82 9.37
CA LEU A 152 11.17 -15.10 8.79
C LEU A 152 12.03 -14.94 7.52
N GLY A 153 11.99 -13.76 6.91
CA GLY A 153 12.76 -13.40 5.72
C GLY A 153 12.74 -11.89 5.48
N HIS A 154 13.25 -11.49 4.31
CA HIS A 154 13.28 -10.09 3.88
C HIS A 154 12.53 -9.96 2.55
N VAL A 155 12.12 -8.74 2.21
CA VAL A 155 11.55 -8.45 0.88
C VAL A 155 12.60 -8.79 -0.18
N GLN A 156 12.21 -9.62 -1.15
CA GLN A 156 13.06 -10.01 -2.27
C GLN A 156 12.60 -9.34 -3.55
N LEU A 157 13.52 -9.28 -4.52
CA LEU A 157 13.20 -8.80 -5.85
C LEU A 157 12.12 -9.69 -6.47
N ASN A 158 11.13 -9.04 -7.07
CA ASN A 158 9.92 -9.59 -7.68
C ASN A 158 8.90 -10.21 -6.70
N ASP A 159 9.08 -10.09 -5.38
CA ASP A 159 8.01 -10.41 -4.43
C ASP A 159 6.79 -9.52 -4.66
N ILE A 160 5.59 -10.10 -4.53
CA ILE A 160 4.39 -9.28 -4.34
C ILE A 160 4.32 -8.92 -2.86
N VAL A 161 4.09 -7.64 -2.57
CA VAL A 161 4.14 -7.07 -1.23
C VAL A 161 2.89 -6.26 -0.95
N VAL A 162 2.33 -6.44 0.25
CA VAL A 162 1.32 -5.53 0.79
C VAL A 162 2.02 -4.48 1.62
N PHE A 163 1.68 -3.21 1.40
CA PHE A 163 2.25 -2.07 2.12
C PHE A 163 1.22 -0.95 2.27
N ASN A 164 1.42 -0.07 3.25
CA ASN A 164 0.62 1.13 3.40
C ASN A 164 1.03 2.18 2.36
N PHE A 165 0.07 2.93 1.82
CA PHE A 165 0.29 3.93 0.78
C PHE A 165 1.24 5.05 1.27
N PRO A 166 2.45 5.22 0.68
CA PRO A 166 3.43 6.16 1.21
C PRO A 166 3.02 7.63 1.11
N ALA A 167 2.30 7.99 0.04
CA ALA A 167 1.76 9.33 -0.16
C ALA A 167 0.35 9.53 0.43
N GLY A 168 -0.15 8.53 1.18
CA GLY A 168 -1.44 8.58 1.89
C GLY A 168 -1.35 9.15 3.31
N ASP A 169 -0.26 9.86 3.64
CA ASP A 169 -0.06 10.55 4.91
C ASP A 169 -1.01 11.73 5.10
N THR A 170 -1.40 12.37 4.01
CA THR A 170 -2.43 13.39 3.96
C THR A 170 -3.33 13.12 2.75
N VAL A 171 -4.64 13.03 2.98
CA VAL A 171 -5.61 12.70 1.92
C VAL A 171 -6.86 13.55 2.04
N ALA A 172 -7.52 13.77 0.90
CA ALA A 172 -8.88 14.26 0.83
C ALA A 172 -9.85 13.10 1.07
N THR A 173 -10.80 13.21 2.01
CA THR A 173 -11.63 12.07 2.45
C THR A 173 -12.57 11.52 1.37
N ALA A 174 -12.93 12.32 0.36
CA ALA A 174 -13.71 11.86 -0.79
C ALA A 174 -12.86 11.13 -1.85
N MET A 175 -11.53 11.28 -1.80
CA MET A 175 -10.57 10.67 -2.73
C MET A 175 -9.39 10.04 -1.98
N PRO A 176 -9.63 9.07 -1.06
CA PRO A 176 -8.59 8.57 -0.15
C PRO A 176 -7.51 7.71 -0.83
N ALA A 177 -7.74 7.29 -2.08
CA ALA A 177 -6.78 6.53 -2.89
C ALA A 177 -5.83 7.43 -3.71
N GLU A 178 -6.06 8.74 -3.72
CA GLU A 178 -5.21 9.72 -4.41
C GLU A 178 -4.33 10.45 -3.38
N ASP A 179 -3.09 10.77 -3.75
CA ASP A 179 -2.24 11.58 -2.90
C ASP A 179 -2.60 13.07 -3.03
N ILE A 180 -2.65 13.78 -1.88
CA ILE A 180 -3.02 15.20 -1.86
C ILE A 180 -2.01 16.06 -2.65
N TYR A 181 -0.77 15.61 -2.79
CA TYR A 181 0.33 16.39 -3.35
C TYR A 181 0.16 16.61 -4.85
N ARG A 182 -0.03 15.52 -5.59
CA ARG A 182 -0.24 15.54 -7.03
C ARG A 182 -1.56 16.20 -7.39
N ILE A 183 -2.66 15.90 -6.70
CA ILE A 183 -3.95 16.54 -7.01
C ILE A 183 -3.93 18.04 -6.70
N SER A 184 -3.21 18.48 -5.66
CA SER A 184 -3.02 19.92 -5.39
C SER A 184 -2.16 20.56 -6.47
N TYR A 185 -1.07 19.92 -6.88
CA TYR A 185 -0.21 20.44 -7.94
C TYR A 185 -0.95 20.55 -9.28
N GLN A 186 -1.65 19.49 -9.71
CA GLN A 186 -2.48 19.49 -10.92
C GLN A 186 -3.57 20.57 -10.83
N ALA A 187 -4.29 20.59 -9.70
CA ALA A 187 -5.16 21.65 -9.21
C ALA A 187 -4.67 23.06 -9.58
N GLY A 188 -3.56 23.44 -8.97
CA GLY A 188 -3.02 24.79 -9.11
C GLY A 188 -2.42 25.06 -10.48
N LYS A 189 -1.87 24.05 -11.16
CA LYS A 189 -1.37 24.19 -12.53
C LYS A 189 -2.51 24.56 -13.49
N GLU A 190 -3.67 23.90 -13.38
CA GLU A 190 -4.85 24.19 -14.21
C GLU A 190 -5.47 25.55 -13.89
N LEU A 191 -5.46 25.95 -12.62
CA LEU A 191 -6.01 27.23 -12.16
C LEU A 191 -5.06 28.43 -12.35
N SER A 192 -3.81 28.18 -12.73
CA SER A 192 -2.78 29.19 -12.87
C SER A 192 -2.38 29.42 -14.32
N LYS A 193 -1.63 30.50 -14.56
CA LYS A 193 -1.01 30.71 -15.88
C LYS A 193 0.03 29.61 -16.14
N PRO A 194 0.06 29.03 -17.35
CA PRO A 194 1.09 28.07 -17.74
C PRO A 194 2.49 28.68 -17.60
N VAL A 195 3.40 27.94 -16.98
CA VAL A 195 4.82 28.28 -16.87
C VAL A 195 5.63 27.23 -17.62
N ASP A 196 6.53 27.69 -18.48
CA ASP A 196 7.47 26.81 -19.17
C ASP A 196 8.61 26.40 -18.22
N MET A 197 8.48 25.20 -17.65
CA MET A 197 9.45 24.64 -16.72
C MET A 197 10.82 24.38 -17.35
N SER A 198 10.90 24.23 -18.68
CA SER A 198 12.16 23.92 -19.38
C SER A 198 13.15 25.09 -19.42
N ALA A 199 12.64 26.31 -19.27
CA ALA A 199 13.43 27.54 -19.22
C ALA A 199 13.92 27.91 -17.81
N LEU A 200 13.60 27.10 -16.79
CA LEU A 200 13.83 27.40 -15.38
C LEU A 200 14.98 26.59 -14.78
N THR A 201 15.73 27.23 -13.88
CA THR A 201 16.68 26.52 -13.00
C THR A 201 15.95 25.60 -12.02
N PRO A 202 16.61 24.57 -11.46
CA PRO A 202 15.98 23.67 -10.48
C PRO A 202 15.33 24.39 -9.28
N LEU A 203 15.93 25.48 -8.80
CA LEU A 203 15.37 26.27 -7.70
C LEU A 203 14.09 27.00 -8.14
N GLN A 204 14.09 27.60 -9.33
CA GLN A 204 12.89 28.24 -9.87
C GLN A 204 11.76 27.23 -10.16
N GLN A 205 12.10 26.01 -10.61
CA GLN A 205 11.12 24.95 -10.79
C GLN A 205 10.45 24.56 -9.46
N ARG A 206 11.24 24.50 -8.38
CA ARG A 206 10.72 24.30 -7.02
C ARG A 206 9.78 25.44 -6.61
N ASP A 207 10.15 26.70 -6.84
CA ASP A 207 9.30 27.85 -6.51
C ASP A 207 7.96 27.80 -7.26
N VAL A 208 7.97 27.40 -8.54
CA VAL A 208 6.74 27.22 -9.33
C VAL A 208 5.90 26.06 -8.80
N TYR A 209 6.53 24.96 -8.42
CA TYR A 209 5.84 23.84 -7.77
C TYR A 209 5.16 24.29 -6.47
N ASP A 210 5.87 24.98 -5.59
CA ASP A 210 5.35 25.46 -4.31
C ASP A 210 4.15 26.40 -4.53
N TYR A 211 4.24 27.27 -5.54
CA TYR A 211 3.13 28.13 -5.95
C TYR A 211 1.91 27.33 -6.45
N TYR A 212 2.08 26.41 -7.41
CA TYR A 212 0.98 25.59 -7.92
C TYR A 212 0.38 24.72 -6.81
N TYR A 213 1.21 24.07 -6.00
CA TYR A 213 0.75 23.30 -4.84
C TYR A 213 -0.10 24.17 -3.90
N ALA A 214 0.36 25.36 -3.53
CA ALA A 214 -0.39 26.26 -2.65
C ALA A 214 -1.75 26.70 -3.23
N VAL A 215 -1.78 27.05 -4.53
CA VAL A 215 -3.02 27.43 -5.22
C VAL A 215 -4.02 26.28 -5.24
N GLY A 216 -3.59 25.09 -5.66
CA GLY A 216 -4.49 23.95 -5.72
C GLY A 216 -4.87 23.40 -4.35
N ARG A 217 -3.99 23.50 -3.35
CA ARG A 217 -4.32 23.17 -1.96
C ARG A 217 -5.46 24.05 -1.44
N ARG A 218 -5.39 25.36 -1.68
CA ARG A 218 -6.47 26.31 -1.36
C ARG A 218 -7.77 25.95 -2.09
N TYR A 219 -7.69 25.63 -3.38
CA TYR A 219 -8.85 25.21 -4.15
C TYR A 219 -9.52 23.97 -3.54
N ILE A 220 -8.74 22.95 -3.16
CA ILE A 220 -9.27 21.74 -2.53
C ILE A 220 -9.95 22.06 -1.20
N ASP A 221 -9.34 22.90 -0.37
CA ASP A 221 -9.87 23.29 0.93
C ASP A 221 -11.18 24.10 0.83
N GLU A 222 -11.33 24.89 -0.24
CA GLU A 222 -12.54 25.66 -0.54
C GLU A 222 -13.66 24.79 -1.16
N ASN A 223 -13.33 23.64 -1.77
CA ASN A 223 -14.26 22.78 -2.50
C ASN A 223 -14.56 21.46 -1.77
N LYS A 224 -14.90 21.54 -0.48
CA LYS A 224 -15.19 20.38 0.38
C LYS A 224 -16.32 19.47 -0.12
N SER A 225 -17.25 19.99 -0.92
CA SER A 225 -18.30 19.16 -1.54
C SER A 225 -17.75 18.14 -2.52
N MET A 226 -16.63 18.44 -3.17
CA MET A 226 -15.96 17.57 -4.13
C MET A 226 -14.89 16.69 -3.47
N PHE A 227 -14.11 17.27 -2.56
CA PHE A 227 -12.92 16.61 -2.01
C PHE A 227 -13.12 16.07 -0.58
N GLY A 228 -14.17 16.48 0.11
CA GLY A 228 -14.37 16.20 1.53
C GLY A 228 -13.42 17.03 2.40
N GLU A 229 -13.00 16.45 3.53
CA GLU A 229 -12.05 17.05 4.45
C GLU A 229 -10.63 16.57 4.15
N VAL A 230 -9.63 17.41 4.40
CA VAL A 230 -8.24 16.96 4.33
C VAL A 230 -7.79 16.53 5.71
N VAL A 231 -7.36 15.27 5.79
CA VAL A 231 -6.97 14.63 7.04
C VAL A 231 -5.60 13.99 6.91
N SER A 232 -4.85 13.97 8.01
CA SER A 232 -3.62 13.20 8.13
C SER A 232 -3.89 11.80 8.67
N ARG A 233 -3.03 10.84 8.32
CA ARG A 233 -3.10 9.45 8.77
C ARG A 233 -1.72 8.90 9.18
N PRO A 234 -1.60 8.27 10.36
CA PRO A 234 -0.39 7.55 10.73
C PRO A 234 -0.19 6.35 9.79
N VAL A 235 1.07 5.89 9.65
CA VAL A 235 1.48 4.92 8.62
C VAL A 235 0.61 3.66 8.64
N ASP A 236 0.34 3.09 9.81
CA ASP A 236 -0.44 1.86 9.97
C ASP A 236 -1.95 2.02 9.69
N ARG A 237 -2.43 3.26 9.48
CA ARG A 237 -3.82 3.60 9.14
C ARG A 237 -4.00 4.09 7.70
N ARG A 238 -2.94 4.16 6.90
CA ARG A 238 -3.08 4.54 5.47
C ARG A 238 -3.70 3.40 4.66
N GLU A 239 -4.14 3.71 3.44
CA GLU A 239 -4.65 2.69 2.50
C GLU A 239 -3.61 1.60 2.25
N ASN A 240 -4.06 0.39 1.92
CA ASN A 240 -3.15 -0.71 1.62
C ASN A 240 -3.05 -0.89 0.11
N TYR A 241 -1.82 -1.00 -0.40
CA TYR A 241 -1.52 -1.29 -1.79
C TYR A 241 -0.83 -2.65 -1.86
N VAL A 242 -1.07 -3.34 -2.98
CA VAL A 242 -0.41 -4.59 -3.31
C VAL A 242 0.32 -4.38 -4.63
N LYS A 243 1.64 -4.53 -4.64
CA LYS A 243 2.49 -4.32 -5.82
C LYS A 243 3.66 -5.30 -5.81
N ARG A 244 4.37 -5.37 -6.93
CA ARG A 244 5.62 -6.12 -7.06
C ARG A 244 6.80 -5.26 -6.66
N CYS A 245 7.70 -5.80 -5.83
CA CYS A 245 8.99 -5.17 -5.54
C CYS A 245 9.91 -5.33 -6.74
N VAL A 246 10.24 -4.23 -7.41
CA VAL A 246 11.09 -4.25 -8.61
C VAL A 246 12.44 -3.55 -8.38
N GLY A 247 12.71 -3.08 -7.18
CA GLY A 247 14.00 -2.53 -6.77
C GLY A 247 14.18 -2.58 -5.25
N LEU A 248 15.36 -3.02 -4.82
CA LEU A 248 15.73 -3.21 -3.42
C LEU A 248 16.60 -2.04 -2.89
N PRO A 249 16.74 -1.89 -1.55
CA PRO A 249 17.59 -0.88 -0.95
C PRO A 249 19.02 -0.93 -1.51
N GLY A 250 19.55 0.23 -1.90
CA GLY A 250 20.91 0.42 -2.37
C GLY A 250 21.11 0.19 -3.87
N GLN A 251 20.09 -0.32 -4.57
CA GLN A 251 20.15 -0.49 -6.02
C GLN A 251 19.84 0.80 -6.77
N THR A 252 20.37 0.93 -7.98
CA THR A 252 20.00 1.99 -8.92
C THR A 252 18.99 1.46 -9.92
N LEU A 253 17.78 2.04 -9.91
CA LEU A 253 16.69 1.69 -10.83
C LEU A 253 16.67 2.63 -12.03
N GLU A 254 16.52 2.07 -13.21
CA GLU A 254 16.31 2.78 -14.47
C GLU A 254 15.28 2.01 -15.31
N ILE A 255 14.39 2.69 -16.00
CA ILE A 255 13.47 2.08 -16.97
C ILE A 255 13.89 2.56 -18.35
N LYS A 256 14.13 1.63 -19.27
CA LYS A 256 14.44 1.93 -20.68
C LYS A 256 13.55 1.12 -21.58
N ASN A 257 12.74 1.79 -22.39
CA ASN A 257 11.78 1.18 -23.29
C ASN A 257 10.96 0.08 -22.59
N LYS A 258 10.34 0.44 -21.44
CA LYS A 258 9.51 -0.42 -20.58
C LYS A 258 10.25 -1.45 -19.71
N ILE A 259 11.52 -1.73 -20.00
CA ILE A 259 12.31 -2.72 -19.25
C ILE A 259 12.94 -2.05 -18.03
N VAL A 260 12.72 -2.64 -16.85
CA VAL A 260 13.37 -2.21 -15.61
C VAL A 260 14.82 -2.74 -15.59
N TYR A 261 15.77 -1.87 -15.29
CA TYR A 261 17.18 -2.17 -15.05
C TYR A 261 17.52 -1.86 -13.60
N LEU A 262 18.30 -2.75 -12.98
CA LEU A 262 18.83 -2.62 -11.63
C LEU A 262 20.35 -2.73 -11.71
N ASP A 263 21.03 -1.67 -11.29
CA ASP A 263 22.50 -1.57 -11.34
C ASP A 263 23.04 -1.87 -12.76
N GLY A 264 22.32 -1.37 -13.77
CA GLY A 264 22.62 -1.56 -15.19
C GLY A 264 22.22 -2.91 -15.77
N LYS A 265 21.66 -3.84 -14.98
CA LYS A 265 21.24 -5.17 -15.44
C LYS A 265 19.72 -5.25 -15.61
N PRO A 266 19.19 -5.81 -16.72
CA PRO A 266 17.75 -5.93 -16.89
C PRO A 266 17.14 -6.86 -15.83
N ASN A 267 16.06 -6.42 -15.20
CA ASN A 267 15.22 -7.24 -14.34
C ASN A 267 14.22 -8.03 -15.19
N LYS A 268 13.90 -9.25 -14.78
CA LYS A 268 12.92 -10.08 -15.48
C LYS A 268 11.52 -9.50 -15.25
N GLU A 269 10.82 -9.22 -16.34
CA GLU A 269 9.40 -8.83 -16.31
C GLU A 269 8.51 -10.01 -15.88
N PRO A 270 7.37 -9.74 -15.22
CA PRO A 270 6.35 -10.75 -14.95
C PRO A 270 5.86 -11.42 -16.25
N ASP A 271 5.58 -12.72 -16.21
CA ASP A 271 5.24 -13.49 -17.43
C ASP A 271 3.95 -12.95 -18.10
N ASN A 272 3.04 -12.37 -17.30
CA ASN A 272 1.77 -11.79 -17.78
C ASN A 272 1.69 -10.27 -17.60
N VAL A 273 2.83 -9.56 -17.64
CA VAL A 273 2.85 -8.10 -17.64
C VAL A 273 1.93 -7.52 -18.73
N GLN A 274 1.24 -6.43 -18.42
CA GLN A 274 0.37 -5.73 -19.37
C GLN A 274 0.90 -4.33 -19.69
N TYR A 275 0.75 -3.98 -20.97
CA TYR A 275 0.99 -2.64 -21.50
C TYR A 275 -0.28 -2.16 -22.20
N ARG A 276 -0.45 -0.84 -22.31
CA ARG A 276 -1.64 -0.24 -22.91
C ARG A 276 -1.46 -0.08 -24.43
N TYR A 277 -2.51 -0.42 -25.18
CA TYR A 277 -2.52 -0.38 -26.63
C TYR A 277 -3.79 0.28 -27.16
N PHE A 278 -3.65 0.98 -28.29
CA PHE A 278 -4.79 1.30 -29.14
C PHE A 278 -5.09 0.10 -30.05
N VAL A 279 -6.28 -0.48 -29.90
CA VAL A 279 -6.76 -1.61 -30.70
C VAL A 279 -7.87 -1.11 -31.61
N GLN A 280 -7.54 -0.92 -32.88
CA GLN A 280 -8.50 -0.53 -33.91
C GLN A 280 -9.28 -1.75 -34.38
N THR A 281 -10.61 -1.71 -34.27
CA THR A 281 -11.47 -2.83 -34.66
C THR A 281 -12.40 -2.50 -35.83
N THR A 282 -12.96 -3.53 -36.45
CA THR A 282 -14.02 -3.46 -37.48
C THR A 282 -15.42 -3.43 -36.86
N ARG A 283 -15.55 -4.01 -35.67
CA ARG A 283 -16.75 -4.06 -34.82
C ARG A 283 -16.32 -4.21 -33.37
N GLN A 284 -17.27 -4.13 -32.44
CA GLN A 284 -16.99 -4.41 -31.03
C GLN A 284 -16.42 -5.82 -30.85
N LEU A 285 -15.48 -5.96 -29.91
CA LEU A 285 -14.89 -7.25 -29.57
C LEU A 285 -15.99 -8.16 -28.98
N PRO A 286 -16.13 -9.41 -29.45
CA PRO A 286 -17.11 -10.34 -28.88
C PRO A 286 -16.79 -10.63 -27.40
N ASP A 287 -17.82 -10.61 -26.55
CA ASP A 287 -17.68 -10.83 -25.10
C ASP A 287 -16.95 -12.13 -24.75
N GLU A 288 -17.22 -13.23 -25.45
CA GLU A 288 -16.56 -14.51 -25.21
C GLU A 288 -15.06 -14.47 -25.53
N LEU A 289 -14.66 -13.71 -26.56
CA LEU A 289 -13.24 -13.49 -26.86
C LEU A 289 -12.59 -12.64 -25.76
N CYS A 290 -13.26 -11.59 -25.28
CA CYS A 290 -12.77 -10.79 -24.17
C CYS A 290 -12.58 -11.64 -22.91
N LYS A 291 -13.54 -12.51 -22.58
CA LYS A 291 -13.44 -13.45 -21.45
C LYS A 291 -12.28 -14.43 -21.61
N GLU A 292 -12.08 -15.00 -22.80
CA GLU A 292 -10.97 -15.93 -23.09
C GLU A 292 -9.60 -15.25 -22.91
N LEU A 293 -9.49 -14.00 -23.36
CA LEU A 293 -8.28 -13.18 -23.21
C LEU A 293 -8.16 -12.52 -21.83
N GLY A 294 -9.20 -12.65 -21.00
CA GLY A 294 -9.36 -12.02 -19.69
C GLY A 294 -9.37 -10.49 -19.74
N ILE A 295 -9.83 -9.88 -20.83
CA ILE A 295 -10.06 -8.44 -20.92
C ILE A 295 -11.31 -8.14 -20.10
N SER A 296 -11.18 -7.32 -19.05
CA SER A 296 -12.26 -7.04 -18.12
C SER A 296 -13.28 -6.06 -18.71
N GLN A 297 -14.49 -6.00 -18.14
CA GLN A 297 -15.48 -5.00 -18.55
C GLN A 297 -14.99 -3.57 -18.30
N GLU A 298 -14.20 -3.35 -17.26
CA GLU A 298 -13.56 -2.06 -16.97
C GLU A 298 -12.61 -1.63 -18.09
N ASP A 299 -11.80 -2.56 -18.62
CA ASP A 299 -10.93 -2.26 -19.75
C ASP A 299 -11.75 -1.83 -20.97
N LEU A 300 -12.85 -2.54 -21.25
CA LEU A 300 -13.71 -2.26 -22.41
C LEU A 300 -14.43 -0.90 -22.34
N MET A 301 -14.48 -0.24 -21.18
CA MET A 301 -15.05 1.11 -21.05
C MET A 301 -14.23 2.17 -21.80
N ALA A 302 -12.94 1.94 -22.01
CA ALA A 302 -12.07 2.84 -22.77
C ALA A 302 -12.19 2.62 -24.29
N TYR A 303 -13.43 2.64 -24.81
CA TYR A 303 -13.75 2.49 -26.23
C TYR A 303 -14.18 3.83 -26.83
N TYR A 304 -13.56 4.24 -27.93
CA TYR A 304 -13.87 5.43 -28.70
C TYR A 304 -14.75 5.04 -29.90
N PRO A 305 -16.09 5.21 -29.86
CA PRO A 305 -16.99 4.61 -30.84
C PRO A 305 -16.85 5.21 -32.24
N GLN A 306 -16.56 6.51 -32.32
CA GLN A 306 -16.40 7.23 -33.59
C GLN A 306 -15.22 6.69 -34.40
N GLU A 307 -14.15 6.32 -33.70
CA GLU A 307 -12.93 5.79 -34.30
C GLU A 307 -12.92 4.26 -34.34
N SER A 308 -13.81 3.60 -33.59
CA SER A 308 -13.79 2.14 -33.36
C SER A 308 -12.44 1.65 -32.79
N VAL A 309 -11.94 2.36 -31.79
CA VAL A 309 -10.64 2.10 -31.13
C VAL A 309 -10.87 1.81 -29.66
N TYR A 310 -10.27 0.73 -29.15
CA TYR A 310 -10.12 0.49 -27.72
C TYR A 310 -8.77 0.98 -27.22
N ASN A 311 -8.72 1.55 -26.03
CA ASN A 311 -7.48 1.88 -25.31
C ASN A 311 -7.35 0.97 -24.08
N ILE A 312 -6.77 -0.22 -24.26
CA ILE A 312 -6.85 -1.30 -23.27
C ILE A 312 -5.48 -1.91 -22.93
N PRO A 313 -5.30 -2.38 -21.68
CA PRO A 313 -4.11 -3.12 -21.29
C PRO A 313 -4.16 -4.55 -21.84
N LEU A 314 -3.09 -4.98 -22.51
CA LEU A 314 -2.96 -6.33 -23.06
C LEU A 314 -1.66 -6.99 -22.60
N THR A 315 -1.74 -8.31 -22.35
CA THR A 315 -0.56 -9.16 -22.31
C THR A 315 -0.07 -9.40 -23.73
N GLU A 316 1.20 -9.82 -23.88
CA GLU A 316 1.74 -10.17 -25.20
C GLU A 316 0.93 -11.31 -25.86
N LYS A 317 0.47 -12.29 -25.06
CA LYS A 317 -0.42 -13.36 -25.54
C LYS A 317 -1.75 -12.81 -26.07
N ALA A 318 -2.42 -11.94 -25.33
CA ALA A 318 -3.71 -11.39 -25.75
C ALA A 318 -3.58 -10.53 -27.01
N LYS A 319 -2.54 -9.69 -27.06
CA LYS A 319 -2.18 -8.91 -28.25
C LYS A 319 -1.95 -9.81 -29.47
N ALA A 320 -1.21 -10.90 -29.34
CA ALA A 320 -0.96 -11.83 -30.43
C ALA A 320 -2.24 -12.49 -30.97
N VAL A 321 -3.15 -12.91 -30.08
CA VAL A 321 -4.46 -13.48 -30.49
C VAL A 321 -5.32 -12.44 -31.20
N LEU A 322 -5.41 -11.23 -30.66
CA LEU A 322 -6.15 -10.13 -31.31
C LEU A 322 -5.57 -9.78 -32.67
N LEU A 323 -4.24 -9.70 -32.79
CA LEU A 323 -3.57 -9.44 -34.08
C LEU A 323 -3.85 -10.51 -35.13
N ALA A 324 -4.07 -11.77 -34.73
CA ALA A 324 -4.41 -12.86 -35.64
C ALA A 324 -5.86 -12.79 -36.15
N ARG A 325 -6.77 -12.12 -35.43
CA ARG A 325 -8.18 -11.94 -35.79
C ARG A 325 -8.38 -10.81 -36.80
N LYS A 326 -7.91 -10.99 -38.03
CA LYS A 326 -8.03 -10.01 -39.12
C LYS A 326 -9.47 -9.67 -39.51
N ASP A 327 -10.42 -10.54 -39.15
CA ASP A 327 -11.85 -10.28 -39.28
C ASP A 327 -12.38 -9.25 -38.26
N LEU A 328 -11.68 -9.04 -37.14
CA LEU A 328 -12.06 -8.15 -36.04
C LEU A 328 -11.13 -6.95 -35.85
N VAL A 329 -9.83 -7.15 -35.98
CA VAL A 329 -8.79 -6.18 -35.60
C VAL A 329 -8.05 -5.70 -36.84
N LYS A 330 -8.09 -4.39 -37.08
CA LYS A 330 -7.38 -3.74 -38.20
C LYS A 330 -5.92 -3.50 -37.85
N SER A 331 -5.66 -2.95 -36.66
CA SER A 331 -4.30 -2.65 -36.16
C SER A 331 -4.27 -2.64 -34.65
N ILE A 332 -3.08 -2.86 -34.10
CA ILE A 332 -2.76 -2.62 -32.69
C ILE A 332 -1.49 -1.77 -32.65
N THR A 333 -1.57 -0.62 -32.00
CA THR A 333 -0.43 0.29 -31.79
C THR A 333 -0.20 0.49 -30.30
N GLU A 334 1.06 0.68 -29.92
CA GLU A 334 1.41 0.98 -28.53
C GLU A 334 0.91 2.38 -28.17
N VAL A 335 0.35 2.52 -26.98
CA VAL A 335 0.18 3.85 -26.39
C VAL A 335 1.56 4.26 -25.89
N PRO A 336 2.14 5.37 -26.39
CA PRO A 336 3.45 5.81 -25.93
C PRO A 336 3.38 6.10 -24.43
N GLY A 337 4.41 5.69 -23.68
CA GLY A 337 4.56 6.11 -22.30
C GLY A 337 4.57 7.64 -22.22
N ASP A 338 3.70 8.19 -21.38
CA ASP A 338 3.62 9.60 -21.05
C ASP A 338 4.07 9.82 -19.59
N ASP A 339 4.04 11.07 -19.15
CA ASP A 339 4.23 11.42 -17.73
C ASP A 339 2.97 11.14 -16.88
N ALA A 340 1.90 10.64 -17.51
CA ALA A 340 0.57 10.42 -16.95
C ALA A 340 0.10 11.55 -16.01
N GLY A 341 0.51 12.79 -16.31
CA GLY A 341 0.14 13.99 -15.56
C GLY A 341 0.84 14.20 -14.20
N GLY A 342 1.92 13.48 -13.86
CA GLY A 342 2.65 13.78 -12.61
C GLY A 342 3.52 12.65 -12.07
N LEU A 343 4.53 12.23 -12.82
CA LEU A 343 5.57 11.33 -12.31
C LEU A 343 6.32 11.94 -11.13
N TYR A 344 6.79 11.07 -10.23
CA TYR A 344 7.69 11.43 -9.16
C TYR A 344 9.08 11.76 -9.70
N PRO A 345 9.78 12.79 -9.17
CA PRO A 345 9.26 13.83 -8.29
C PRO A 345 8.53 14.94 -9.08
N VAL A 346 7.46 15.48 -8.49
CA VAL A 346 6.60 16.50 -9.13
C VAL A 346 7.21 17.91 -9.17
N ASN A 347 8.21 18.19 -8.33
CA ASN A 347 8.90 19.48 -8.22
C ASN A 347 10.16 19.57 -9.09
N LYS A 348 10.33 18.68 -10.08
CA LYS A 348 11.42 18.71 -11.06
C LYS A 348 10.93 18.23 -12.43
N LEU A 349 11.24 18.97 -13.49
CA LEU A 349 11.09 18.50 -14.85
C LEU A 349 12.21 17.52 -15.18
N THR A 350 11.87 16.23 -15.31
CA THR A 350 12.85 15.16 -15.55
C THR A 350 12.92 14.72 -17.01
N GLY A 351 11.86 14.97 -17.79
CA GLY A 351 11.68 14.37 -19.12
C GLY A 351 11.38 12.87 -19.08
N TRP A 352 11.12 12.30 -17.89
CA TRP A 352 10.77 10.90 -17.74
C TRP A 352 9.35 10.61 -18.24
N THR A 353 9.15 9.38 -18.68
CA THR A 353 7.85 8.80 -18.97
C THR A 353 7.69 7.50 -18.19
N THR A 354 6.48 6.94 -18.20
CA THR A 354 6.21 5.62 -17.60
C THR A 354 7.03 4.48 -18.22
N ASP A 355 7.59 4.71 -19.42
CA ASP A 355 8.41 3.76 -20.20
C ASP A 355 9.91 4.05 -20.16
N ASN A 356 10.30 5.28 -19.81
CA ASN A 356 11.69 5.75 -19.75
C ASN A 356 11.88 6.62 -18.51
N TYR A 357 12.50 6.06 -17.47
CA TYR A 357 12.52 6.66 -16.13
C TYR A 357 13.89 6.49 -15.47
N GLY A 358 14.32 7.47 -14.69
CA GLY A 358 15.57 7.40 -13.95
C GLY A 358 16.81 7.75 -14.79
N PRO A 359 18.00 7.33 -14.35
CA PRO A 359 18.26 6.47 -13.19
C PRO A 359 17.93 7.12 -11.83
N VAL A 360 17.55 6.30 -10.85
CA VAL A 360 17.28 6.69 -9.44
C VAL A 360 17.91 5.68 -8.51
N TRP A 361 18.75 6.14 -7.57
CA TRP A 361 19.28 5.29 -6.51
C TRP A 361 18.24 5.14 -5.38
N ILE A 362 17.99 3.89 -4.98
CA ILE A 362 17.00 3.55 -3.96
C ILE A 362 17.69 3.62 -2.59
N PRO A 363 17.22 4.47 -1.66
CA PRO A 363 17.93 4.65 -0.40
C PRO A 363 18.00 3.38 0.46
N LYS A 364 19.12 3.24 1.17
CA LYS A 364 19.42 2.11 2.05
C LYS A 364 19.84 2.58 3.43
N LYS A 365 19.38 1.87 4.43
CA LYS A 365 19.67 2.17 5.82
C LYS A 365 21.17 2.18 6.09
N GLY A 366 21.64 3.25 6.72
CA GLY A 366 23.03 3.46 7.07
C GLY A 366 23.91 3.96 5.92
N GLU A 367 23.39 4.06 4.69
CA GLU A 367 24.14 4.63 3.55
C GLU A 367 23.90 6.14 3.44
N THR A 368 24.94 6.84 2.99
CA THR A 368 24.96 8.30 2.85
C THR A 368 24.91 8.70 1.39
N ILE A 369 24.06 9.67 1.06
CA ILE A 369 24.04 10.33 -0.25
C ILE A 369 24.60 11.75 -0.15
N GLU A 370 25.23 12.22 -1.23
CA GLU A 370 25.52 13.64 -1.43
C GLU A 370 24.30 14.34 -2.04
N LEU A 371 23.84 15.40 -1.40
CA LEU A 371 22.69 16.20 -1.80
C LEU A 371 23.14 17.42 -2.61
N THR A 372 22.44 17.64 -3.71
CA THR A 372 22.56 18.83 -4.56
C THR A 372 21.16 19.39 -4.80
N ILE A 373 21.06 20.66 -5.19
CA ILE A 373 19.75 21.25 -5.55
C ILE A 373 19.09 20.46 -6.70
N ASP A 374 19.88 19.84 -7.58
CA ASP A 374 19.36 19.05 -8.69
C ASP A 374 18.78 17.69 -8.25
N ASN A 375 19.42 16.98 -7.32
CA ASN A 375 18.93 15.67 -6.87
C ASN A 375 17.97 15.72 -5.68
N LEU A 376 17.92 16.85 -4.97
CA LEU A 376 17.08 17.04 -3.78
C LEU A 376 15.60 16.70 -4.02
N PRO A 377 14.95 17.09 -5.15
CA PRO A 377 13.58 16.67 -5.47
C PRO A 377 13.30 15.17 -5.30
N ILE A 378 14.29 14.32 -5.61
CA ILE A 378 14.17 12.85 -5.52
C ILE A 378 14.26 12.38 -4.07
N TYR A 379 15.00 13.07 -3.18
CA TYR A 379 15.28 12.57 -1.83
C TYR A 379 14.60 13.39 -0.72
N GLU A 380 13.97 14.51 -1.07
CA GLU A 380 13.29 15.41 -0.14
C GLU A 380 12.21 14.68 0.67
N ARG A 381 11.36 13.90 0.02
CA ARG A 381 10.26 13.18 0.71
C ARG A 381 10.78 12.12 1.70
N PRO A 382 11.73 11.23 1.34
CA PRO A 382 12.44 10.40 2.31
C PRO A 382 12.98 11.13 3.52
N ILE A 383 13.71 12.22 3.31
CA ILE A 383 14.38 12.96 4.38
C ILE A 383 13.36 13.68 5.27
N HIS A 384 12.43 14.42 4.66
CA HIS A 384 11.52 15.30 5.36
C HIS A 384 10.33 14.54 5.96
N VAL A 385 9.59 13.80 5.12
CA VAL A 385 8.29 13.23 5.50
C VAL A 385 8.45 11.86 6.15
N TYR A 386 9.26 10.98 5.55
CA TYR A 386 9.35 9.59 6.01
C TYR A 386 10.27 9.45 7.23
N GLU A 387 11.38 10.17 7.27
CA GLU A 387 12.29 10.15 8.43
C GLU A 387 12.03 11.31 9.41
N GLY A 388 11.15 12.27 9.08
CA GLY A 388 10.71 13.30 10.02
C GLY A 388 11.75 14.39 10.30
N ASN A 389 12.63 14.71 9.35
CA ASN A 389 13.54 15.83 9.49
C ASN A 389 12.92 17.14 9.00
N LYS A 390 13.34 18.27 9.56
CA LYS A 390 13.08 19.57 8.94
C LYS A 390 14.06 19.77 7.78
N LEU A 391 13.57 20.01 6.57
CA LEU A 391 14.38 20.26 5.38
C LEU A 391 14.05 21.65 4.83
N GLU A 392 15.07 22.48 4.63
CA GLU A 392 14.93 23.84 4.10
C GLU A 392 16.01 24.10 3.04
N VAL A 393 15.65 24.85 1.99
CA VAL A 393 16.61 25.38 1.01
C VAL A 393 16.62 26.90 1.12
N LYS A 394 17.78 27.49 1.42
CA LYS A 394 17.96 28.95 1.56
C LYS A 394 19.18 29.37 0.78
N ASP A 395 19.03 30.34 -0.12
CA ASP A 395 20.13 30.88 -0.94
C ASP A 395 20.94 29.78 -1.66
N GLY A 396 20.26 28.73 -2.15
CA GLY A 396 20.88 27.60 -2.83
C GLY A 396 21.62 26.60 -1.92
N LYS A 397 21.53 26.77 -0.59
CA LYS A 397 22.10 25.87 0.41
C LYS A 397 21.03 25.02 1.07
N ILE A 398 21.38 23.78 1.38
CA ILE A 398 20.47 22.79 1.97
C ILE A 398 20.71 22.76 3.48
N TYR A 399 19.62 22.82 4.25
CA TYR A 399 19.62 22.73 5.70
C TYR A 399 18.76 21.56 6.14
N ILE A 400 19.32 20.71 7.01
CA ILE A 400 18.59 19.60 7.64
C ILE A 400 18.63 19.82 9.16
N ASN A 401 17.46 19.92 9.78
CA ASN A 401 17.29 20.22 11.21
C ASN A 401 18.02 21.50 11.66
N GLY A 402 18.13 22.48 10.76
CA GLY A 402 18.77 23.77 11.01
C GLY A 402 20.29 23.82 10.71
N GLU A 403 20.91 22.68 10.40
CA GLU A 403 22.33 22.61 10.06
C GLU A 403 22.53 22.59 8.54
N GLU A 404 23.44 23.44 8.04
CA GLU A 404 23.83 23.44 6.62
C GLU A 404 24.57 22.13 6.30
N THR A 405 24.10 21.39 5.30
CA THR A 405 24.72 20.11 4.91
C THR A 405 24.46 19.82 3.44
N ASN A 406 25.40 19.12 2.81
CA ASN A 406 25.23 18.50 1.50
C ASN A 406 25.20 16.98 1.58
N LYS A 407 24.94 16.40 2.76
CA LYS A 407 24.93 14.95 2.97
C LYS A 407 23.76 14.53 3.84
N TYR A 408 23.25 13.34 3.56
CA TYR A 408 22.25 12.69 4.40
C TYR A 408 22.47 11.19 4.49
N THR A 409 22.37 10.64 5.71
CA THR A 409 22.44 9.19 5.97
C THR A 409 21.05 8.67 6.30
N PHE A 410 20.56 7.71 5.51
CA PHE A 410 19.21 7.18 5.67
C PHE A 410 19.09 6.26 6.88
N ARG A 411 17.98 6.36 7.61
CA ARG A 411 17.65 5.53 8.78
C ARG A 411 16.76 4.33 8.43
N MET A 412 16.21 4.31 7.23
CA MET A 412 15.33 3.26 6.74
C MET A 412 15.83 2.65 5.44
N ASP A 413 15.44 1.40 5.22
CA ASP A 413 15.49 0.76 3.92
C ASP A 413 14.29 1.19 3.07
N TYR A 414 14.53 1.40 1.78
CA TYR A 414 13.50 1.82 0.82
C TYR A 414 13.39 0.85 -0.35
N TYR A 415 12.19 0.78 -0.92
CA TYR A 415 11.85 -0.15 -1.98
C TYR A 415 11.17 0.58 -3.13
N TRP A 416 11.32 0.03 -4.33
CA TRP A 416 10.57 0.46 -5.51
C TRP A 416 9.50 -0.56 -5.85
N MET A 417 8.25 -0.14 -5.84
CA MET A 417 7.08 -1.01 -6.01
C MET A 417 6.34 -0.65 -7.29
N MET A 418 6.10 -1.61 -8.18
CA MET A 418 5.41 -1.40 -9.45
C MET A 418 4.26 -2.39 -9.65
N GLY A 419 3.22 -1.96 -10.38
CA GLY A 419 2.17 -2.86 -10.84
C GLY A 419 2.62 -3.68 -12.04
N ASP A 420 1.99 -4.82 -12.24
CA ASP A 420 2.20 -5.68 -13.41
C ASP A 420 1.41 -5.14 -14.62
N ASN A 421 0.37 -4.34 -14.38
CA ASN A 421 -0.30 -3.56 -15.42
C ASN A 421 0.38 -2.19 -15.55
N ARG A 422 1.46 -2.12 -16.33
CA ARG A 422 2.46 -1.04 -16.30
C ARG A 422 1.92 0.33 -16.71
N HIS A 423 0.93 0.40 -17.58
CA HIS A 423 0.30 1.67 -17.97
C HIS A 423 -1.00 1.95 -17.21
N ASN A 424 -1.43 1.05 -16.32
CA ASN A 424 -2.65 1.19 -15.53
C ASN A 424 -2.40 0.83 -14.05
N SER A 425 -1.37 1.46 -13.48
CA SER A 425 -0.96 1.25 -12.10
C SER A 425 -0.45 2.54 -11.51
N ALA A 426 -1.16 3.07 -10.52
CA ALA A 426 -0.58 3.99 -9.57
C ALA A 426 0.46 3.21 -8.74
N ASP A 427 1.74 3.59 -8.84
CA ASP A 427 2.88 2.91 -8.24
C ASP A 427 4.07 3.84 -8.00
N SER A 428 5.26 3.32 -7.63
CA SER A 428 6.42 4.13 -7.25
C SER A 428 6.88 5.14 -8.31
N ARG A 429 6.51 4.97 -9.59
CA ARG A 429 6.75 5.99 -10.61
C ARG A 429 6.01 7.31 -10.33
N PHE A 430 4.96 7.29 -9.52
CA PHE A 430 4.10 8.44 -9.20
C PHE A 430 4.32 9.00 -7.80
N TRP A 431 4.62 8.16 -6.81
CA TRP A 431 4.83 8.58 -5.41
C TRP A 431 6.24 8.36 -4.86
N GLY A 432 7.13 7.77 -5.67
CA GLY A 432 8.50 7.47 -5.28
C GLY A 432 8.61 6.25 -4.38
N PHE A 433 9.51 6.35 -3.40
CA PHE A 433 9.94 5.21 -2.59
C PHE A 433 8.88 4.73 -1.59
N VAL A 434 8.93 3.42 -1.31
CA VAL A 434 8.19 2.77 -0.21
C VAL A 434 9.19 2.49 0.93
N PRO A 435 9.10 3.15 2.10
CA PRO A 435 10.00 2.87 3.22
C PRO A 435 9.64 1.57 3.96
N GLU A 436 10.61 1.00 4.68
CA GLU A 436 10.47 -0.27 5.40
C GLU A 436 9.34 -0.29 6.44
N ASP A 437 9.00 0.85 7.02
CA ASP A 437 7.91 0.99 7.99
C ASP A 437 6.51 0.88 7.36
N HIS A 438 6.41 1.04 6.03
CA HIS A 438 5.15 0.87 5.29
C HIS A 438 4.88 -0.60 4.94
N ILE A 439 5.88 -1.47 4.97
CA ILE A 439 5.74 -2.88 4.57
C ILE A 439 4.83 -3.62 5.56
N VAL A 440 3.72 -4.18 5.08
CA VAL A 440 2.75 -4.90 5.91
C VAL A 440 3.09 -6.39 5.96
N GLY A 441 3.31 -7.02 4.80
CA GLY A 441 3.53 -8.46 4.73
C GLY A 441 3.53 -9.03 3.32
N LYS A 442 3.69 -10.36 3.23
CA LYS A 442 3.76 -11.12 1.98
C LYS A 442 2.45 -11.88 1.73
N PRO A 443 1.75 -11.67 0.61
CA PRO A 443 0.69 -12.57 0.17
C PRO A 443 1.24 -13.99 -0.06
N ILE A 444 0.63 -14.99 0.58
CA ILE A 444 1.07 -16.39 0.48
C ILE A 444 0.23 -17.15 -0.54
N PHE A 445 -1.09 -17.08 -0.42
CA PHE A 445 -2.03 -17.74 -1.34
C PHE A 445 -3.34 -16.97 -1.47
N ILE A 446 -4.06 -17.23 -2.54
CA ILE A 446 -5.42 -16.72 -2.77
C ILE A 446 -6.40 -17.67 -2.11
N TRP A 447 -7.13 -17.25 -1.07
CA TRP A 447 -8.07 -18.14 -0.36
C TRP A 447 -9.48 -18.08 -0.93
N LEU A 448 -9.83 -16.98 -1.62
CA LEU A 448 -11.07 -16.81 -2.37
C LEU A 448 -10.80 -15.92 -3.58
N SER A 449 -11.50 -16.14 -4.69
CA SER A 449 -11.42 -15.25 -5.85
C SER A 449 -12.81 -15.08 -6.45
N LEU A 450 -13.27 -13.83 -6.49
CA LEU A 450 -14.58 -13.46 -6.99
C LEU A 450 -14.44 -12.62 -8.26
N ASP A 451 -15.10 -13.05 -9.33
CA ASP A 451 -15.14 -12.31 -10.57
C ASP A 451 -16.22 -11.23 -10.52
N LYS A 452 -15.83 -9.96 -10.61
CA LYS A 452 -16.78 -8.85 -10.58
C LYS A 452 -17.72 -8.85 -11.80
N ASP A 453 -17.26 -9.39 -12.93
CA ASP A 453 -17.97 -9.33 -14.22
C ASP A 453 -18.92 -10.53 -14.45
N ARG A 454 -18.98 -11.48 -13.50
CA ARG A 454 -19.83 -12.68 -13.58
C ARG A 454 -20.87 -12.75 -12.47
N GLY A 455 -21.98 -13.44 -12.74
CA GLY A 455 -23.04 -13.74 -11.77
C GLY A 455 -22.75 -14.99 -10.93
N TRP A 456 -23.43 -15.14 -9.79
CA TRP A 456 -23.25 -16.27 -8.85
C TRP A 456 -23.40 -17.65 -9.51
N PHE A 457 -24.24 -17.76 -10.52
CA PHE A 457 -24.51 -19.00 -11.26
C PHE A 457 -23.79 -19.08 -12.61
N ASP A 458 -22.94 -18.10 -12.94
CA ASP A 458 -22.19 -18.02 -14.20
C ASP A 458 -20.68 -17.78 -13.95
N GLY A 459 -20.14 -18.43 -12.92
CA GLY A 459 -18.71 -18.41 -12.63
C GLY A 459 -18.23 -17.21 -11.80
N LYS A 460 -19.06 -16.69 -10.88
CA LYS A 460 -18.62 -15.70 -9.86
C LYS A 460 -17.38 -16.17 -9.11
N VAL A 461 -17.31 -17.44 -8.74
CA VAL A 461 -16.16 -17.98 -8.01
C VAL A 461 -15.15 -18.53 -9.01
N ARG A 462 -13.93 -17.98 -9.00
CA ARG A 462 -12.82 -18.45 -9.85
C ARG A 462 -12.13 -19.65 -9.19
N TRP A 463 -12.76 -20.82 -9.27
CA TRP A 463 -12.31 -22.06 -8.59
C TRP A 463 -10.86 -22.44 -8.85
N ASN A 464 -10.35 -22.19 -10.06
CA ASN A 464 -8.96 -22.45 -10.45
C ASN A 464 -7.92 -21.57 -9.74
N ARG A 465 -8.36 -20.56 -8.97
CA ARG A 465 -7.47 -19.66 -8.21
C ARG A 465 -7.46 -19.97 -6.72
N LEU A 466 -8.43 -20.73 -6.19
CA LEU A 466 -8.45 -21.07 -4.76
C LEU A 466 -7.18 -21.83 -4.36
N PHE A 467 -6.58 -21.40 -3.25
CA PHE A 467 -5.33 -21.90 -2.68
C PHE A 467 -4.12 -21.87 -3.62
N LYS A 468 -4.18 -21.07 -4.69
CA LYS A 468 -3.02 -20.86 -5.55
C LYS A 468 -1.99 -20.01 -4.79
N PHE A 469 -0.79 -20.55 -4.63
CA PHE A 469 0.33 -19.83 -4.04
C PHE A 469 0.76 -18.66 -4.93
N VAL A 470 0.99 -17.51 -4.30
CA VAL A 470 1.31 -16.27 -5.00
C VAL A 470 2.71 -16.33 -5.61
N ASP A 471 3.68 -16.97 -4.93
CA ASP A 471 5.05 -17.13 -5.45
C ASP A 471 5.12 -18.00 -6.73
N ASN A 472 4.10 -18.83 -6.99
CA ASN A 472 3.99 -19.61 -8.21
C ASN A 472 3.37 -18.82 -9.38
N ILE A 473 2.94 -17.58 -9.13
CA ILE A 473 2.42 -16.66 -10.13
C ILE A 473 3.59 -15.85 -10.66
N LYS A 474 4.20 -16.39 -11.73
CA LYS A 474 5.33 -15.81 -12.43
C LYS A 474 4.94 -14.60 -13.28
#